data_AF-A0A661W9X1-F1
#
_entry.id   AF-A0A661W9X1-F1
#
_cell.length_a   1.000
_cell.length_b   1.000
_cell.length_c   1.000
_cell.angle_alpha   90.00
_cell.angle_beta   90.00
_cell.angle_gamma   90.00
#
_symmetry.space_group_name_H-M   'P 1'
#
loop_
_entity.id
_entity.type
_entity.pdbx_description
1 polymer ?
#
loop_
_entity_poly.entity_id
_entity_poly.type
_entity_poly.pdbx_seq_one_letter_code
_entity_poly.pdbx_strand_id
1 'polypeptide(L)'
;MDNIKPRQIIVALIVLTVLTGCTLPGFSTPTPFSFPTPDKTMTALFEPTQEAPATSASSSGGEEKTSTPKAGSTSTPKPTATGELDITKTPVVEPTTTAFEGPTIRPGPSITADHLDKNLNIDGDLYEWDPPIQKVINYVVFGADKWSNAEDNSGSVVAAWDEDYLYIGVRVKDEKYVQETTEEKVYLGDSIEIHFDRYVSADYSLHTMSADDYQIGISPGQYGITTQPPLAYMWAPKTNAGIKADVKIGAIESGDGYQVEFKIPWSLLGVTNPASGDHFGFAIAINDNDIAGTLNQQSVVSNVQGRFYADPTTWGDLYLK
;
A
#
# COMPACT_ATOMS: atom_id res chain seq x y z
N MET A 1 24.22 -34.90 -44.99
CA MET A 1 25.11 -33.74 -44.74
C MET A 1 25.13 -32.93 -46.01
N ASP A 2 24.17 -32.01 -46.12
CA ASP A 2 23.95 -31.26 -47.35
C ASP A 2 24.98 -30.15 -47.51
N ASN A 3 25.54 -30.05 -48.71
CA ASN A 3 26.58 -29.10 -49.07
C ASN A 3 26.05 -27.66 -48.98
N ILE A 4 26.33 -26.98 -47.87
CA ILE A 4 26.07 -25.55 -47.70
C ILE A 4 26.89 -24.81 -48.77
N LYS A 5 26.20 -24.08 -49.65
CA LYS A 5 26.85 -23.35 -50.74
C LYS A 5 27.64 -22.17 -50.16
N PRO A 6 28.83 -21.83 -50.68
CA PRO A 6 29.70 -20.77 -50.13
C PRO A 6 29.01 -19.41 -50.05
N ARG A 7 28.01 -19.17 -50.91
CA ARG A 7 27.19 -17.95 -50.90
C ARG A 7 26.28 -17.84 -49.66
N GLN A 8 25.83 -18.96 -49.09
CA GLN A 8 25.03 -18.98 -47.85
C GLN A 8 25.90 -18.74 -46.61
N ILE A 9 27.17 -19.18 -46.63
CA ILE A 9 28.14 -18.91 -45.56
C ILE A 9 28.48 -17.41 -45.52
N ILE A 10 28.66 -16.77 -46.67
CA ILE A 10 28.94 -15.33 -46.74
C ILE A 10 27.76 -14.50 -46.23
N VAL A 11 26.52 -14.86 -46.58
CA VAL A 11 25.33 -14.17 -46.07
C VAL A 11 25.17 -14.38 -44.55
N ALA A 12 25.42 -15.59 -44.05
CA ALA A 12 25.37 -15.87 -42.61
C ALA A 12 26.43 -15.08 -41.83
N LEU A 13 27.65 -14.93 -42.37
CA LEU A 13 28.72 -14.12 -41.77
C LEU A 13 28.37 -12.63 -41.74
N ILE A 14 27.76 -12.09 -42.80
CA ILE A 14 27.34 -10.68 -42.85
C ILE A 14 26.23 -10.41 -41.82
N VAL A 15 25.24 -11.30 -41.71
CA VAL A 15 24.15 -11.17 -40.71
C VAL A 15 24.69 -11.26 -39.29
N LEU A 16 25.65 -12.16 -39.03
CA LEU A 16 26.28 -12.30 -37.71
C LEU A 16 27.08 -11.05 -37.30
N THR A 17 27.76 -10.39 -38.25
CA THR A 17 28.50 -9.14 -37.97
C THR A 17 27.61 -7.93 -37.69
N VAL A 18 26.37 -7.91 -38.22
CA VAL A 18 25.41 -6.82 -37.96
C VAL A 18 24.76 -6.97 -36.59
N LEU A 19 24.60 -8.20 -36.07
CA LEU A 19 24.02 -8.48 -34.75
C LEU A 19 24.97 -8.22 -33.58
N THR A 20 26.28 -8.12 -33.82
CA THR A 20 27.28 -7.80 -32.78
C THR A 20 27.69 -6.33 -32.74
N GLY A 21 27.18 -5.51 -33.67
CA GLY A 21 27.48 -4.08 -33.74
C GLY A 21 26.47 -3.25 -32.94
N CYS A 22 26.77 -2.96 -31.67
CA CYS A 22 25.99 -2.01 -30.87
C CYS A 22 26.27 -0.55 -31.28
N THR A 23 26.09 -0.19 -32.55
CA THR A 23 26.04 1.20 -33.02
C THR A 23 25.30 1.26 -34.35
N LEU A 24 23.96 1.32 -34.31
CA LEU A 24 23.18 1.70 -35.48
C LEU A 24 23.45 3.18 -35.82
N PRO A 25 24.00 3.51 -37.00
CA PRO A 25 24.09 4.89 -37.44
C PRO A 25 22.68 5.41 -37.75
N GLY A 26 22.13 6.27 -36.90
CA GLY A 26 20.83 6.92 -37.12
C GLY A 26 19.99 7.18 -35.87
N PHE A 27 20.37 6.65 -34.70
CA PHE A 27 19.68 6.94 -33.44
C PHE A 27 20.51 7.91 -32.58
N SER A 28 19.93 9.07 -32.29
CA SER A 28 20.47 10.04 -31.34
C SER A 28 20.58 9.42 -29.94
N THR A 29 21.76 9.55 -29.33
CA THR A 29 22.01 9.22 -27.92
C THR A 29 21.00 9.91 -27.02
N PRO A 30 20.37 9.23 -26.05
CA PRO A 30 19.52 9.90 -25.09
C PRO A 30 20.35 10.91 -24.28
N THR A 31 19.88 12.15 -24.26
CA THR A 31 20.47 13.26 -23.52
C THR A 31 20.59 12.87 -22.03
N PRO A 32 21.74 13.08 -21.38
CA PRO A 32 21.84 12.83 -19.94
C PRO A 32 20.94 13.81 -19.18
N PHE A 33 19.94 13.28 -18.48
CA PHE A 33 19.13 14.05 -17.55
C PHE A 33 19.98 14.40 -16.32
N SER A 34 20.36 15.67 -16.19
CA SER A 34 20.92 16.21 -14.95
C SER A 34 19.78 16.59 -14.01
N PHE A 35 19.63 15.89 -12.90
CA PHE A 35 18.79 16.36 -11.79
C PHE A 35 19.52 17.50 -11.07
N PRO A 36 18.91 18.68 -10.88
CA PRO A 36 19.42 19.65 -9.92
C PRO A 36 19.10 19.16 -8.51
N THR A 37 20.13 18.93 -7.70
CA THR A 37 20.03 18.72 -6.25
C THR A 37 19.47 19.99 -5.59
N PRO A 38 18.38 19.92 -4.80
CA PRO A 38 17.96 21.03 -3.97
C PRO A 38 18.76 21.03 -2.66
N ASP A 39 19.96 21.63 -2.67
CA ASP A 39 20.57 22.15 -1.46
C ASP A 39 19.93 23.51 -1.14
N LYS A 40 18.90 23.54 -0.26
CA LYS A 40 18.56 24.75 0.50
C LYS A 40 18.09 24.42 1.91
N THR A 41 18.98 24.74 2.83
CA THR A 41 18.79 25.07 4.23
C THR A 41 17.59 25.99 4.48
N MET A 42 16.74 25.62 5.45
CA MET A 42 15.90 26.55 6.19
C MET A 42 16.07 26.28 7.68
N THR A 43 16.94 27.10 8.27
CA THR A 43 17.14 27.24 9.71
C THR A 43 16.16 28.26 10.26
N ALA A 44 15.54 27.88 11.39
CA ALA A 44 15.09 28.69 12.53
C ALA A 44 13.64 29.20 12.61
N LEU A 45 13.22 29.24 13.91
CA LEU A 45 12.08 29.90 14.58
C LEU A 45 10.88 28.95 14.83
N PHE A 46 10.62 28.38 16.02
CA PHE A 46 10.91 28.79 17.42
C PHE A 46 11.02 27.60 18.40
N GLU A 47 11.58 27.92 19.57
CA GLU A 47 12.26 27.12 20.60
C GLU A 47 11.41 26.19 21.50
N PRO A 48 12.07 25.23 22.19
CA PRO A 48 11.53 24.48 23.32
C PRO A 48 11.78 25.19 24.66
N THR A 49 10.77 25.26 25.53
CA THR A 49 10.94 25.76 26.91
C THR A 49 11.41 24.64 27.85
N GLN A 50 12.71 24.61 28.14
CA GLN A 50 13.34 24.20 29.42
C GLN A 50 14.61 25.08 29.53
N GLU A 51 15.05 25.65 30.66
CA GLU A 51 15.07 25.22 32.06
C GLU A 51 15.04 26.44 32.99
N ALA A 52 14.89 26.23 34.30
CA ALA A 52 15.69 26.98 35.27
C ALA A 52 16.08 26.09 36.48
N PRO A 53 17.29 26.24 37.06
CA PRO A 53 17.91 25.26 37.94
C PRO A 53 17.72 25.54 39.44
N ALA A 54 18.12 24.53 40.22
CA ALA A 54 18.02 24.37 41.66
C ALA A 54 18.80 25.39 42.52
N THR A 55 18.23 25.72 43.70
CA THR A 55 19.00 25.83 44.95
C THR A 55 18.09 25.65 46.18
N SER A 56 18.40 24.69 47.04
CA SER A 56 17.93 24.65 48.43
C SER A 56 19.15 24.49 49.34
N ALA A 57 19.45 25.54 50.11
CA ALA A 57 20.43 25.55 51.18
C ALA A 57 19.84 26.28 52.40
N SER A 58 20.37 25.88 53.55
CA SER A 58 19.81 25.97 54.90
C SER A 58 20.10 27.27 55.66
N SER A 59 19.28 27.51 56.69
CA SER A 59 19.60 28.07 58.02
C SER A 59 19.40 29.55 58.37
N SER A 60 18.73 29.69 59.53
CA SER A 60 18.82 30.67 60.63
C SER A 60 18.47 32.15 60.40
N GLY A 61 17.38 32.56 61.04
CA GLY A 61 17.41 33.34 62.29
C GLY A 61 17.82 34.82 62.22
N GLY A 62 16.87 35.71 62.49
CA GLY A 62 17.13 37.11 62.83
C GLY A 62 15.87 37.96 62.80
N GLU A 63 15.33 38.29 63.97
CA GLU A 63 14.24 39.25 64.16
C GLU A 63 14.70 40.68 63.87
N GLU A 64 13.93 41.44 63.10
CA GLU A 64 13.82 42.89 63.32
C GLU A 64 12.44 43.40 62.84
N LYS A 65 11.71 44.05 63.74
CA LYS A 65 10.42 44.70 63.49
C LYS A 65 10.65 46.03 62.78
N THR A 66 9.78 46.45 61.85
CA THR A 66 9.23 47.83 61.78
C THR A 66 8.13 48.01 60.71
N SER A 67 7.01 48.58 61.19
CA SER A 67 5.88 49.31 60.60
C SER A 67 5.22 48.95 59.25
N THR A 68 3.90 48.75 59.35
CA THR A 68 2.89 48.72 58.28
C THR A 68 2.52 50.13 57.79
N PRO A 69 2.43 50.37 56.47
CA PRO A 69 1.64 51.48 55.92
C PRO A 69 0.24 51.03 55.49
N LYS A 70 -0.74 51.82 55.94
CA LYS A 70 -2.19 51.78 55.68
C LYS A 70 -2.51 51.93 54.18
N ALA A 71 -3.33 51.03 53.63
CA ALA A 71 -3.88 51.15 52.29
C ALA A 71 -4.93 52.29 52.22
N GLY A 72 -4.71 53.25 51.31
CA GLY A 72 -5.66 54.31 50.99
C GLY A 72 -6.72 53.82 49.99
N SER A 73 -7.98 54.04 50.31
CA SER A 73 -9.13 53.81 49.42
C SER A 73 -9.14 54.80 48.27
N THR A 74 -9.06 54.34 47.02
CA THR A 74 -9.28 55.17 45.83
C THR A 74 -10.62 54.82 45.20
N SER A 75 -11.50 55.82 45.09
CA SER A 75 -12.83 55.74 44.50
C SER A 75 -12.76 55.68 42.97
N THR A 76 -13.22 54.59 42.38
CA THR A 76 -13.44 54.46 40.94
C THR A 76 -14.80 55.08 40.57
N PRO A 77 -14.89 55.97 39.57
CA PRO A 77 -16.16 56.53 39.13
C PRO A 77 -17.01 55.50 38.38
N LYS A 78 -18.31 55.51 38.67
CA LYS A 78 -19.37 54.70 38.06
C LYS A 78 -19.48 55.01 36.55
N PRO A 79 -19.45 54.02 35.64
CA PRO A 79 -19.72 54.27 34.24
C PRO A 79 -21.20 54.60 34.00
N THR A 80 -21.41 55.65 33.21
CA THR A 80 -22.69 56.15 32.68
C THR A 80 -23.36 55.10 31.80
N ALA A 81 -24.69 54.96 31.94
CA ALA A 81 -25.50 54.10 31.09
C ALA A 81 -25.51 54.61 29.65
N THR A 82 -24.89 53.86 28.74
CA THR A 82 -25.03 54.01 27.30
C THR A 82 -26.31 53.33 26.85
N GLY A 83 -27.11 54.01 26.03
CA GLY A 83 -28.42 53.55 25.56
C GLY A 83 -28.37 52.20 24.84
N GLU A 84 -29.40 51.40 25.12
CA GLU A 84 -29.68 50.11 24.52
C GLU A 84 -29.91 50.25 23.01
N LEU A 85 -29.01 49.67 22.21
CA LEU A 85 -29.21 49.51 20.77
C LEU A 85 -29.96 48.20 20.54
N ASP A 86 -31.08 48.33 19.83
CA ASP A 86 -31.96 47.23 19.41
C ASP A 86 -31.17 46.22 18.57
N ILE A 87 -30.76 45.11 19.19
CA ILE A 87 -30.14 43.97 18.50
C ILE A 87 -31.23 43.21 17.76
N THR A 88 -31.39 43.55 16.48
CA THR A 88 -32.11 42.70 15.52
C THR A 88 -31.47 41.31 15.54
N LYS A 89 -32.26 40.28 15.86
CA LYS A 89 -31.81 38.88 15.89
C LYS A 89 -31.26 38.47 14.53
N THR A 90 -29.95 38.38 14.41
CA THR A 90 -29.30 37.66 13.32
C THR A 90 -29.76 36.20 13.37
N PRO A 91 -30.26 35.60 12.27
CA PRO A 91 -30.62 34.19 12.27
C PRO A 91 -29.38 33.36 12.60
N VAL A 92 -29.51 32.48 13.60
CA VAL A 92 -28.53 31.44 13.89
C VAL A 92 -28.58 30.48 12.70
N VAL A 93 -27.59 30.57 11.82
CA VAL A 93 -27.37 29.56 10.79
C VAL A 93 -26.73 28.38 11.52
N GLU A 94 -27.48 27.28 11.68
CA GLU A 94 -26.88 26.00 12.11
C GLU A 94 -25.73 25.68 11.17
N PRO A 95 -24.54 25.27 11.69
CA PRO A 95 -23.48 24.80 10.82
C PRO A 95 -23.99 23.55 10.10
N THR A 96 -24.36 23.72 8.83
CA THR A 96 -24.57 22.59 7.94
C THR A 96 -23.18 22.05 7.67
N THR A 97 -22.74 21.05 8.45
CA THR A 97 -21.54 20.27 8.16
C THR A 97 -21.84 19.42 6.93
N THR A 98 -21.79 20.04 5.75
CA THR A 98 -21.60 19.30 4.52
C THR A 98 -20.17 18.79 4.57
N ALA A 99 -19.99 17.57 5.05
CA ALA A 99 -18.73 16.86 4.89
C ALA A 99 -18.47 16.80 3.38
N PHE A 100 -17.33 17.33 2.94
CA PHE A 100 -16.91 17.18 1.56
C PHE A 100 -16.69 15.69 1.31
N GLU A 101 -17.44 15.10 0.39
CA GLU A 101 -17.17 13.76 -0.12
C GLU A 101 -16.22 13.91 -1.32
N GLY A 102 -15.04 13.31 -1.21
CA GLY A 102 -14.08 13.26 -2.31
C GLY A 102 -14.55 12.34 -3.44
N PRO A 103 -13.79 12.25 -4.54
CA PRO A 103 -14.00 11.23 -5.55
C PRO A 103 -14.00 9.82 -4.95
N THR A 104 -14.82 8.92 -5.49
CA THR A 104 -14.94 7.54 -5.01
C THR A 104 -13.98 6.56 -5.71
N ILE A 105 -13.28 7.01 -6.76
CA ILE A 105 -12.45 6.17 -7.65
C ILE A 105 -11.02 6.69 -7.63
N ARG A 106 -10.05 5.80 -7.40
CA ARG A 106 -8.63 6.11 -7.53
C ARG A 106 -8.25 6.18 -9.03
N PRO A 107 -7.42 7.15 -9.47
CA PRO A 107 -7.07 7.30 -10.89
C PRO A 107 -6.05 6.25 -11.40
N GLY A 108 -5.54 5.38 -10.52
CA GLY A 108 -4.57 4.35 -10.86
C GLY A 108 -5.17 3.19 -11.68
N PRO A 109 -4.37 2.16 -11.98
CA PRO A 109 -4.85 0.95 -12.64
C PRO A 109 -6.04 0.33 -11.90
N SER A 110 -7.14 0.08 -12.61
CA SER A 110 -8.31 -0.61 -12.07
C SER A 110 -8.26 -2.11 -12.37
N ILE A 111 -8.53 -2.93 -11.36
CA ILE A 111 -8.88 -4.35 -11.47
C ILE A 111 -10.40 -4.45 -11.45
N THR A 112 -10.96 -5.22 -12.38
CA THR A 112 -12.40 -5.49 -12.40
C THR A 112 -12.64 -6.86 -11.79
N ALA A 113 -13.60 -6.94 -10.86
CA ALA A 113 -14.13 -8.18 -10.33
C ALA A 113 -15.52 -8.43 -10.91
N ASP A 114 -15.68 -9.51 -11.66
CA ASP A 114 -16.98 -9.92 -12.19
C ASP A 114 -17.80 -10.63 -11.10
N HIS A 115 -19.11 -10.36 -11.03
CA HIS A 115 -20.01 -11.08 -10.12
C HIS A 115 -20.06 -12.57 -10.47
N LEU A 116 -20.02 -13.44 -9.45
CA LEU A 116 -20.07 -14.89 -9.61
C LEU A 116 -21.50 -15.41 -9.53
N ASP A 117 -21.90 -16.15 -10.57
CA ASP A 117 -23.13 -16.96 -10.55
C ASP A 117 -22.85 -18.45 -10.24
N LYS A 118 -21.58 -18.77 -9.92
CA LYS A 118 -21.09 -20.13 -9.65
C LYS A 118 -20.18 -20.15 -8.44
N ASN A 119 -20.14 -21.28 -7.75
CA ASN A 119 -19.18 -21.51 -6.69
C ASN A 119 -17.81 -21.84 -7.30
N LEU A 120 -16.77 -21.15 -6.81
CA LEU A 120 -15.38 -21.51 -7.04
C LEU A 120 -14.89 -22.48 -5.95
N ASN A 121 -14.19 -23.52 -6.36
CA ASN A 121 -13.48 -24.43 -5.49
C ASN A 121 -12.08 -23.90 -5.21
N ILE A 122 -11.87 -23.31 -4.04
CA ILE A 122 -10.59 -22.70 -3.63
C ILE A 122 -9.55 -23.79 -3.32
N ASP A 123 -8.92 -24.35 -4.35
CA ASP A 123 -7.91 -25.41 -4.32
C ASP A 123 -6.55 -25.01 -4.90
N GLY A 124 -6.45 -23.85 -5.56
CA GLY A 124 -5.24 -23.32 -6.18
C GLY A 124 -5.24 -23.43 -7.70
N ASP A 125 -6.13 -24.24 -8.29
CA ASP A 125 -6.23 -24.41 -9.74
C ASP A 125 -7.13 -23.33 -10.36
N LEU A 126 -6.49 -22.38 -11.05
CA LEU A 126 -7.21 -21.30 -11.72
C LEU A 126 -7.95 -21.73 -13.00
N TYR A 127 -7.95 -23.01 -13.36
CA TYR A 127 -8.62 -23.49 -14.59
C TYR A 127 -10.13 -23.21 -14.61
N GLU A 128 -10.80 -23.23 -13.45
CA GLU A 128 -12.24 -22.96 -13.36
C GLU A 128 -12.60 -21.47 -13.44
N TRP A 129 -11.61 -20.58 -13.32
CA TRP A 129 -11.75 -19.15 -13.55
C TRP A 129 -11.88 -18.95 -15.05
N ASP A 130 -13.12 -18.89 -15.54
CA ASP A 130 -13.45 -18.58 -16.93
C ASP A 130 -13.47 -17.05 -17.18
N PRO A 131 -12.32 -16.36 -17.10
CA PRO A 131 -12.12 -15.24 -18.00
C PRO A 131 -10.69 -15.22 -18.60
N PRO A 132 -10.46 -14.44 -19.68
CA PRO A 132 -9.10 -14.11 -20.07
C PRO A 132 -8.41 -13.37 -18.92
N ILE A 133 -7.16 -13.73 -18.62
CA ILE A 133 -6.27 -13.07 -17.64
C ILE A 133 -6.34 -11.54 -17.83
N GLN A 134 -6.82 -10.80 -16.82
CA GLN A 134 -7.22 -9.40 -17.02
C GLN A 134 -6.12 -8.37 -16.74
N LYS A 135 -5.25 -8.58 -15.73
CA LYS A 135 -4.19 -7.60 -15.38
C LYS A 135 -2.85 -8.25 -15.02
N VAL A 136 -1.77 -7.64 -15.49
CA VAL A 136 -0.39 -8.04 -15.23
C VAL A 136 0.12 -7.39 -13.94
N ILE A 137 0.90 -8.13 -13.16
CA ILE A 137 1.65 -7.67 -11.99
C ILE A 137 3.14 -7.74 -12.38
N ASN A 138 3.74 -6.59 -12.70
CA ASN A 138 5.11 -6.56 -13.24
C ASN A 138 5.90 -5.29 -12.91
N TYR A 139 5.33 -4.34 -12.18
CA TYR A 139 6.09 -3.16 -11.80
C TYR A 139 6.90 -3.44 -10.55
N VAL A 140 8.23 -3.44 -10.68
CA VAL A 140 9.13 -3.59 -9.53
C VAL A 140 9.04 -2.34 -8.65
N VAL A 141 8.53 -2.51 -7.44
CA VAL A 141 8.34 -1.43 -6.45
C VAL A 141 9.31 -1.52 -5.28
N PHE A 142 10.04 -2.63 -5.16
CA PHE A 142 11.12 -2.82 -4.20
C PHE A 142 12.17 -3.79 -4.77
N GLY A 143 13.44 -3.61 -4.43
CA GLY A 143 14.48 -4.60 -4.76
C GLY A 143 14.83 -4.69 -6.24
N ALA A 144 14.78 -3.59 -7.00
CA ALA A 144 15.06 -3.59 -8.44
C ALA A 144 16.48 -4.06 -8.82
N ASP A 145 17.44 -4.02 -7.89
CA ASP A 145 18.78 -4.59 -8.07
C ASP A 145 18.87 -6.10 -7.77
N LYS A 146 17.80 -6.68 -7.23
CA LYS A 146 17.62 -8.12 -6.96
C LYS A 146 16.68 -8.78 -7.96
N TRP A 147 15.77 -8.02 -8.55
CA TRP A 147 14.88 -8.49 -9.60
C TRP A 147 15.61 -8.64 -10.93
N SER A 148 15.60 -9.84 -11.49
CA SER A 148 16.34 -10.15 -12.71
C SER A 148 15.52 -9.90 -13.98
N ASN A 149 14.31 -10.46 -14.05
CA ASN A 149 13.38 -10.36 -15.17
C ASN A 149 11.98 -10.90 -14.79
N ALA A 150 11.05 -10.99 -15.75
CA ALA A 150 9.69 -11.44 -15.48
C ALA A 150 9.55 -12.92 -15.05
N GLU A 151 10.52 -13.77 -15.35
CA GLU A 151 10.54 -15.16 -14.87
C GLU A 151 11.04 -15.27 -13.42
N ASP A 152 11.76 -14.25 -12.94
CA ASP A 152 12.28 -14.16 -11.57
C ASP A 152 11.18 -13.73 -10.61
N ASN A 153 10.43 -12.66 -10.92
CA ASN A 153 9.18 -12.37 -10.21
C ASN A 153 8.22 -11.58 -11.10
N SER A 154 7.09 -12.18 -11.47
CA SER A 154 5.96 -11.46 -12.07
C SER A 154 4.67 -12.26 -11.89
N GLY A 155 3.54 -11.69 -12.30
CA GLY A 155 2.33 -12.47 -12.30
C GLY A 155 1.19 -11.84 -13.04
N SER A 156 0.03 -12.45 -12.85
CA SER A 156 -1.22 -11.95 -13.36
C SER A 156 -2.35 -12.24 -12.39
N VAL A 157 -3.35 -11.36 -12.40
CA VAL A 157 -4.46 -11.40 -11.45
C VAL A 157 -5.80 -11.43 -12.19
N VAL A 158 -6.71 -12.20 -11.61
CA VAL A 158 -8.15 -12.20 -11.88
C VAL A 158 -8.87 -11.96 -10.54
N ALA A 159 -9.97 -11.23 -10.60
CA ALA A 159 -10.82 -10.98 -9.44
C ALA A 159 -12.27 -11.31 -9.78
N ALA A 160 -13.02 -11.72 -8.77
CA ALA A 160 -14.45 -11.94 -8.86
C ALA A 160 -15.09 -11.65 -7.50
N TRP A 161 -16.41 -11.53 -7.44
CA TRP A 161 -17.10 -11.26 -6.17
C TRP A 161 -18.47 -11.91 -6.12
N ASP A 162 -18.96 -12.15 -4.90
CA ASP A 162 -20.37 -12.39 -4.59
C ASP A 162 -20.75 -11.56 -3.35
N GLU A 163 -21.96 -11.72 -2.84
CA GLU A 163 -22.43 -10.99 -1.67
C GLU A 163 -21.61 -11.25 -0.39
N ASP A 164 -20.91 -12.37 -0.30
CA ASP A 164 -20.21 -12.82 0.91
C ASP A 164 -18.68 -12.59 0.83
N TYR A 165 -18.09 -12.69 -0.36
CA TYR A 165 -16.65 -12.72 -0.57
C TYR A 165 -16.14 -11.91 -1.77
N LEU A 166 -14.94 -11.36 -1.59
CA LEU A 166 -14.03 -10.99 -2.67
C LEU A 166 -13.14 -12.19 -3.00
N TYR A 167 -13.11 -12.60 -4.26
CA TYR A 167 -12.29 -13.69 -4.77
C TYR A 167 -11.12 -13.12 -5.58
N ILE A 168 -9.92 -13.64 -5.36
CA ILE A 168 -8.72 -13.27 -6.10
C ILE A 168 -7.99 -14.53 -6.53
N GLY A 169 -7.64 -14.62 -7.82
CA GLY A 169 -6.77 -15.65 -8.37
C GLY A 169 -5.49 -15.00 -8.91
N VAL A 170 -4.34 -15.58 -8.57
CA VAL A 170 -3.02 -15.08 -8.97
C VAL A 170 -2.21 -16.23 -9.57
N ARG A 171 -1.72 -16.03 -10.80
CA ARG A 171 -0.68 -16.87 -11.39
C ARG A 171 0.64 -16.12 -11.29
N VAL A 172 1.59 -16.70 -10.56
CA VAL A 172 2.92 -16.16 -10.34
C VAL A 172 3.93 -16.89 -11.20
N LYS A 173 4.84 -16.12 -11.79
CA LYS A 173 6.10 -16.59 -12.37
C LYS A 173 7.20 -16.33 -11.35
N ASP A 174 7.90 -17.39 -11.00
CA ASP A 174 8.93 -17.42 -9.97
C ASP A 174 9.79 -18.67 -10.23
N GLU A 175 11.10 -18.48 -10.36
CA GLU A 175 12.03 -19.57 -10.64
C GLU A 175 12.42 -20.36 -9.39
N LYS A 176 12.21 -19.80 -8.19
CA LYS A 176 12.57 -20.43 -6.94
C LYS A 176 11.72 -19.98 -5.75
N TYR A 177 10.66 -20.75 -5.55
CA TYR A 177 9.81 -20.62 -4.38
C TYR A 177 10.51 -20.96 -3.03
N VAL A 178 10.57 -19.98 -2.13
CA VAL A 178 10.95 -20.01 -0.72
C VAL A 178 9.95 -19.26 0.16
N GLN A 179 8.94 -19.99 0.63
CA GLN A 179 8.06 -19.56 1.72
C GLN A 179 8.29 -20.39 2.99
N GLU A 180 9.17 -19.90 3.86
CA GLU A 180 9.49 -20.50 5.16
C GLU A 180 8.96 -19.67 6.35
N THR A 181 8.25 -18.58 6.06
CA THR A 181 7.85 -17.58 7.04
C THR A 181 6.41 -17.79 7.49
N THR A 182 6.08 -17.27 8.67
CA THR A 182 4.74 -17.36 9.25
C THR A 182 4.34 -16.03 9.88
N GLU A 183 3.05 -15.88 10.16
CA GLU A 183 2.50 -14.76 10.92
C GLU A 183 2.85 -13.39 10.33
N GLU A 184 3.37 -12.43 11.12
CA GLU A 184 3.63 -11.08 10.62
C GLU A 184 4.75 -11.00 9.59
N LYS A 185 5.50 -12.09 9.39
CA LYS A 185 6.69 -12.14 8.53
C LYS A 185 6.43 -12.72 7.15
N VAL A 186 5.17 -13.02 6.81
CA VAL A 186 4.77 -13.59 5.50
C VAL A 186 5.45 -12.88 4.31
N TYR A 187 5.61 -11.56 4.38
CA TYR A 187 6.23 -10.73 3.34
C TYR A 187 7.73 -10.98 3.10
N LEU A 188 8.41 -11.72 3.99
CA LEU A 188 9.83 -12.07 3.88
C LEU A 188 10.07 -13.39 3.12
N GLY A 189 9.03 -13.97 2.54
CA GLY A 189 9.09 -15.10 1.61
C GLY A 189 8.07 -14.92 0.49
N ASP A 190 8.00 -15.90 -0.41
CA ASP A 190 7.09 -15.82 -1.56
C ASP A 190 5.63 -15.77 -1.13
N SER A 191 5.00 -14.64 -1.40
CA SER A 191 3.68 -14.34 -0.88
C SER A 191 2.98 -13.28 -1.71
N ILE A 192 1.66 -13.25 -1.60
CA ILE A 192 0.84 -12.20 -2.18
C ILE A 192 0.52 -11.17 -1.10
N GLU A 193 0.51 -9.90 -1.47
CA GLU A 193 0.15 -8.80 -0.59
C GLU A 193 -0.97 -7.94 -1.19
N ILE A 194 -2.04 -7.72 -0.43
CA ILE A 194 -3.22 -6.96 -0.82
C ILE A 194 -3.31 -5.69 0.01
N HIS A 195 -3.57 -4.58 -0.68
CA HIS A 195 -3.94 -3.29 -0.10
C HIS A 195 -5.36 -2.98 -0.53
N PHE A 196 -6.20 -2.56 0.43
CA PHE A 196 -7.60 -2.29 0.19
C PHE A 196 -8.04 -1.08 1.01
N ASP A 197 -8.60 -0.08 0.35
CA ASP A 197 -9.19 1.14 0.94
C ASP A 197 -10.70 1.04 0.71
N ARG A 198 -11.47 0.87 1.79
CA ARG A 198 -12.91 0.63 1.66
C ARG A 198 -13.73 1.91 1.43
N TYR A 199 -13.20 3.08 1.82
CA TYR A 199 -13.92 4.36 1.73
C TYR A 199 -13.04 5.49 1.18
N VAL A 200 -12.56 5.28 -0.05
CA VAL A 200 -11.75 6.22 -0.84
C VAL A 200 -12.21 7.68 -0.76
N SER A 201 -13.52 7.95 -0.78
CA SER A 201 -14.06 9.32 -0.75
C SER A 201 -13.90 10.03 0.59
N ALA A 202 -13.75 9.29 1.69
CA ALA A 202 -13.65 9.83 3.05
C ALA A 202 -12.28 10.48 3.30
N ASP A 203 -11.22 9.95 2.71
CA ASP A 203 -9.85 10.40 2.90
C ASP A 203 -9.03 10.36 1.60
N TYR A 204 -9.69 10.69 0.48
CA TYR A 204 -9.14 10.65 -0.88
C TYR A 204 -7.73 11.26 -1.05
N SER A 205 -7.36 12.29 -0.27
CA SER A 205 -6.05 12.96 -0.36
C SER A 205 -5.12 12.65 0.80
N LEU A 206 -5.45 11.68 1.66
CA LEU A 206 -4.65 11.31 2.81
C LEU A 206 -3.53 10.34 2.39
N HIS A 207 -2.28 10.81 2.51
CA HIS A 207 -1.08 10.06 2.11
C HIS A 207 -0.61 9.01 3.13
N THR A 208 -1.49 8.61 4.05
CA THR A 208 -1.18 7.70 5.15
C THR A 208 -2.38 6.82 5.42
N MET A 209 -2.14 5.55 5.73
CA MET A 209 -3.22 4.62 6.06
C MET A 209 -4.09 5.12 7.23
N SER A 210 -5.41 4.94 7.09
CA SER A 210 -6.44 5.24 8.06
C SER A 210 -7.06 3.94 8.63
N ALA A 211 -8.23 4.04 9.27
CA ALA A 211 -8.86 2.91 9.96
C ALA A 211 -9.63 1.98 9.01
N ASP A 212 -9.91 2.43 7.79
CA ASP A 212 -10.59 1.70 6.74
C ASP A 212 -9.67 1.25 5.59
N ASP A 213 -8.36 1.39 5.83
CA ASP A 213 -7.32 0.81 5.02
C ASP A 213 -6.84 -0.54 5.59
N TYR A 214 -6.72 -1.50 4.70
CA TYR A 214 -6.38 -2.88 5.01
C TYR A 214 -5.12 -3.30 4.26
N GLN A 215 -4.27 -4.03 4.97
CA GLN A 215 -3.06 -4.65 4.41
C GLN A 215 -3.05 -6.11 4.83
N ILE A 216 -3.10 -7.01 3.85
CA ILE A 216 -3.26 -8.45 4.05
C ILE A 216 -2.20 -9.20 3.26
N GLY A 217 -1.49 -10.11 3.92
CA GLY A 217 -0.55 -11.03 3.31
C GLY A 217 -1.15 -12.41 3.17
N ILE A 218 -0.97 -13.02 2.01
CA ILE A 218 -1.39 -14.38 1.71
C ILE A 218 -0.12 -15.20 1.49
N SER A 219 0.15 -16.10 2.42
CA SER A 219 1.18 -17.13 2.25
C SER A 219 0.54 -18.34 1.57
N PRO A 220 1.07 -18.80 0.42
CA PRO A 220 0.66 -20.07 -0.19
C PRO A 220 1.14 -21.29 0.61
N GLY A 221 1.91 -21.08 1.70
CA GLY A 221 2.52 -22.15 2.49
C GLY A 221 3.48 -22.98 1.65
N GLN A 222 3.59 -24.27 1.90
CA GLN A 222 4.26 -25.21 1.00
C GLN A 222 3.24 -25.89 0.08
N TYR A 223 2.44 -25.08 -0.66
CA TYR A 223 1.39 -25.55 -1.57
C TYR A 223 0.39 -26.52 -0.90
N GLY A 224 0.00 -26.23 0.34
CA GLY A 224 -0.91 -27.10 1.09
C GLY A 224 -0.31 -28.40 1.63
N ILE A 225 1.01 -28.65 1.49
CA ILE A 225 1.69 -29.79 2.11
C ILE A 225 1.88 -29.54 3.62
N THR A 226 1.59 -30.58 4.41
CA THR A 226 1.14 -30.58 5.81
C THR A 226 2.02 -29.90 6.87
N THR A 227 3.25 -29.49 6.56
CA THR A 227 4.15 -28.86 7.54
C THR A 227 3.97 -27.34 7.63
N GLN A 228 3.50 -26.69 6.57
CA GLN A 228 3.27 -25.24 6.53
C GLN A 228 2.04 -24.95 5.66
N PRO A 229 0.82 -24.98 6.23
CA PRO A 229 -0.40 -24.73 5.47
C PRO A 229 -0.47 -23.26 5.02
N PRO A 230 -1.22 -22.97 3.94
CA PRO A 230 -1.53 -21.60 3.55
C PRO A 230 -2.15 -20.81 4.71
N LEU A 231 -1.83 -19.52 4.79
CA LEU A 231 -2.40 -18.63 5.81
C LEU A 231 -2.53 -17.20 5.30
N ALA A 232 -3.50 -16.48 5.86
CA ALA A 232 -3.63 -15.04 5.70
C ALA A 232 -3.22 -14.32 6.99
N TYR A 233 -2.46 -13.25 6.88
CA TYR A 233 -2.11 -12.37 8.00
C TYR A 233 -2.52 -10.92 7.68
N MET A 234 -3.22 -10.26 8.59
CA MET A 234 -3.57 -8.85 8.46
C MET A 234 -2.59 -7.98 9.23
N TRP A 235 -1.96 -7.00 8.58
CA TRP A 235 -1.09 -6.01 9.21
C TRP A 235 -1.78 -4.69 9.53
N ALA A 236 -2.82 -4.36 8.78
CA ALA A 236 -3.62 -3.15 8.94
C ALA A 236 -5.13 -3.46 8.74
N PRO A 237 -6.02 -2.80 9.50
CA PRO A 237 -5.72 -1.86 10.57
C PRO A 237 -5.07 -2.57 11.79
N LYS A 238 -4.20 -1.89 12.53
CA LYS A 238 -3.43 -2.51 13.63
C LYS A 238 -4.32 -3.10 14.73
N THR A 239 -5.49 -2.53 14.94
CA THR A 239 -6.51 -3.03 15.88
C THR A 239 -7.09 -4.39 15.47
N ASN A 240 -6.96 -4.78 14.20
CA ASN A 240 -7.38 -6.06 13.65
C ASN A 240 -6.18 -6.88 13.14
N ALA A 241 -4.96 -6.61 13.61
CA ALA A 241 -3.79 -7.37 13.15
C ALA A 241 -3.84 -8.84 13.61
N GLY A 242 -3.24 -9.74 12.83
CA GLY A 242 -3.14 -11.17 13.16
C GLY A 242 -3.63 -12.10 12.05
N ILE A 243 -3.55 -13.41 12.32
CA ILE A 243 -3.97 -14.48 11.40
C ILE A 243 -5.49 -14.40 11.13
N LYS A 244 -5.87 -14.56 9.86
CA LYS A 244 -7.27 -14.54 9.39
C LYS A 244 -7.69 -15.90 8.85
N ALA A 245 -8.14 -16.77 9.76
CA ALA A 245 -8.57 -18.14 9.45
C ALA A 245 -9.84 -18.24 8.56
N ASP A 246 -10.58 -17.14 8.46
CA ASP A 246 -11.78 -17.06 7.62
C ASP A 246 -11.46 -16.85 6.14
N VAL A 247 -10.24 -16.40 5.82
CA VAL A 247 -9.73 -16.37 4.44
C VAL A 247 -9.43 -17.81 4.04
N LYS A 248 -10.10 -18.30 2.99
CA LYS A 248 -9.81 -19.62 2.41
C LYS A 248 -8.81 -19.43 1.28
N ILE A 249 -7.78 -20.27 1.26
CA ILE A 249 -6.65 -20.16 0.35
C ILE A 249 -6.38 -21.56 -0.21
N GLY A 250 -6.27 -21.63 -1.53
CA GLY A 250 -5.81 -22.78 -2.30
C GLY A 250 -4.54 -22.38 -3.03
N ALA A 251 -3.58 -23.29 -3.10
CA ALA A 251 -2.31 -23.02 -3.78
C ALA A 251 -1.73 -24.31 -4.35
N ILE A 252 -1.22 -24.23 -5.58
CA ILE A 252 -0.53 -25.32 -6.26
C ILE A 252 0.75 -24.81 -6.91
N GLU A 253 1.75 -25.69 -6.99
CA GLU A 253 2.89 -25.48 -7.87
C GLU A 253 2.45 -25.50 -9.33
N SER A 254 3.08 -24.66 -10.16
CA SER A 254 2.88 -24.61 -11.61
C SER A 254 4.25 -24.63 -12.28
N GLY A 255 4.36 -25.13 -13.52
CA GLY A 255 5.67 -25.41 -14.14
C GLY A 255 6.69 -24.27 -14.07
N ASP A 256 6.23 -23.04 -14.22
CA ASP A 256 7.02 -21.80 -14.25
C ASP A 256 6.72 -20.87 -13.05
N GLY A 257 6.22 -21.42 -11.94
CA GLY A 257 5.99 -20.71 -10.68
C GLY A 257 4.90 -21.36 -9.83
N TYR A 258 3.88 -20.59 -9.47
CA TYR A 258 2.78 -21.12 -8.65
C TYR A 258 1.45 -20.42 -8.93
N GLN A 259 0.37 -21.06 -8.53
CA GLN A 259 -0.98 -20.52 -8.59
C GLN A 259 -1.55 -20.45 -7.18
N VAL A 260 -2.22 -19.33 -6.89
CA VAL A 260 -2.90 -19.09 -5.62
C VAL A 260 -4.27 -18.55 -5.94
N GLU A 261 -5.28 -19.05 -5.25
CA GLU A 261 -6.57 -18.40 -5.17
C GLU A 261 -7.03 -18.32 -3.73
N PHE A 262 -7.78 -17.27 -3.44
CA PHE A 262 -8.32 -17.07 -2.12
C PHE A 262 -9.60 -16.27 -2.17
N LYS A 263 -10.41 -16.47 -1.14
CA LYS A 263 -11.62 -15.68 -0.91
C LYS A 263 -11.58 -15.00 0.45
N ILE A 264 -11.82 -13.69 0.44
CA ILE A 264 -11.80 -12.82 1.61
C ILE A 264 -13.25 -12.44 1.93
N PRO A 265 -13.77 -12.76 3.13
CA PRO A 265 -15.10 -12.30 3.51
C PRO A 265 -15.17 -10.78 3.49
N TRP A 266 -16.21 -10.19 2.89
CA TRP A 266 -16.39 -8.73 2.86
C TRP A 266 -16.42 -8.10 4.25
N SER A 267 -17.00 -8.81 5.21
CA SER A 267 -17.01 -8.42 6.62
C SER A 267 -15.62 -8.25 7.23
N LEU A 268 -14.61 -8.98 6.72
CA LEU A 268 -13.22 -8.84 7.15
C LEU A 268 -12.62 -7.49 6.69
N LEU A 269 -13.06 -7.00 5.53
CA LEU A 269 -12.73 -5.69 4.96
C LEU A 269 -13.71 -4.60 5.42
N GLY A 270 -14.61 -4.93 6.36
CA GLY A 270 -15.61 -4.00 6.88
C GLY A 270 -16.62 -3.51 5.84
N VAL A 271 -16.81 -4.26 4.76
CA VAL A 271 -17.85 -4.04 3.73
C VAL A 271 -19.06 -4.91 4.09
N THR A 272 -20.26 -4.33 4.10
CA THR A 272 -21.48 -5.02 4.58
C THR A 272 -22.49 -5.33 3.50
N ASN A 273 -22.49 -4.60 2.38
CA ASN A 273 -23.41 -4.79 1.26
C ASN A 273 -22.67 -4.47 -0.04
N PRO A 274 -21.72 -5.32 -0.49
CA PRO A 274 -21.07 -5.12 -1.78
C PRO A 274 -22.12 -5.13 -2.89
N ALA A 275 -21.97 -4.26 -3.88
CA ALA A 275 -22.88 -4.16 -5.01
C ALA A 275 -22.12 -3.90 -6.32
N SER A 276 -22.71 -4.35 -7.44
CA SER A 276 -22.25 -3.97 -8.77
C SER A 276 -22.29 -2.44 -8.88
N GLY A 277 -21.18 -1.84 -9.32
CA GLY A 277 -20.99 -0.39 -9.30
C GLY A 277 -20.03 0.09 -8.21
N ASP A 278 -19.75 -0.71 -7.18
CA ASP A 278 -18.87 -0.29 -6.09
C ASP A 278 -17.41 -0.17 -6.54
N HIS A 279 -16.72 0.79 -5.91
CA HIS A 279 -15.31 1.07 -6.11
C HIS A 279 -14.59 1.09 -4.76
N PHE A 280 -13.40 0.48 -4.73
CA PHE A 280 -12.52 0.45 -3.58
C PHE A 280 -11.09 0.78 -4.03
N GLY A 281 -10.29 1.42 -3.19
CA GLY A 281 -8.87 1.57 -3.50
C GLY A 281 -8.20 0.21 -3.37
N PHE A 282 -7.36 -0.16 -4.33
CA PHE A 282 -6.82 -1.51 -4.39
C PHE A 282 -5.43 -1.59 -5.01
N ALA A 283 -4.56 -2.38 -4.40
CA ALA A 283 -3.32 -2.82 -5.03
C ALA A 283 -2.99 -4.26 -4.61
N ILE A 284 -2.36 -4.98 -5.53
CA ILE A 284 -1.83 -6.32 -5.29
C ILE A 284 -0.34 -6.32 -5.61
N ALA A 285 0.42 -7.05 -4.81
CA ALA A 285 1.84 -7.24 -4.99
C ALA A 285 2.25 -8.70 -4.74
N ILE A 286 3.39 -9.09 -5.31
CA ILE A 286 4.03 -10.38 -5.12
C ILE A 286 5.39 -10.10 -4.48
N ASN A 287 5.59 -10.62 -3.27
CA ASN A 287 6.87 -10.63 -2.59
C ASN A 287 7.67 -11.84 -3.07
N ASP A 288 8.98 -11.66 -3.20
CA ASP A 288 9.89 -12.67 -3.72
C ASP A 288 11.04 -12.97 -2.74
N ASN A 289 11.38 -14.26 -2.62
CA ASN A 289 12.58 -14.75 -1.97
C ASN A 289 13.12 -16.01 -2.66
N ASP A 290 14.34 -15.96 -3.15
CA ASP A 290 15.04 -17.10 -3.74
C ASP A 290 16.00 -17.79 -2.76
N ILE A 291 16.18 -17.30 -1.53
CA ILE A 291 17.25 -17.79 -0.65
C ILE A 291 16.67 -18.63 0.49
N ALA A 292 16.62 -19.95 0.24
CA ALA A 292 16.26 -20.95 1.24
C ALA A 292 17.02 -20.77 2.56
N GLY A 293 16.33 -20.98 3.69
CA GLY A 293 16.87 -20.76 5.03
C GLY A 293 17.00 -19.29 5.43
N THR A 294 16.45 -18.34 4.66
CA THR A 294 16.49 -16.91 4.99
C THR A 294 15.10 -16.28 5.00
N LEU A 295 14.93 -15.26 5.84
CA LEU A 295 13.75 -14.41 5.87
C LEU A 295 14.15 -13.10 5.19
N ASN A 296 13.93 -13.02 3.88
CA ASN A 296 14.46 -11.95 3.05
C ASN A 296 13.48 -11.61 1.93
N GLN A 297 12.90 -10.42 1.99
CA GLN A 297 12.16 -9.86 0.85
C GLN A 297 13.19 -9.36 -0.17
N GLN A 298 13.41 -10.10 -1.25
CA GLN A 298 14.37 -9.74 -2.29
C GLN A 298 13.83 -8.67 -3.21
N SER A 299 12.67 -8.93 -3.79
CA SER A 299 11.98 -8.01 -4.68
C SER A 299 10.48 -7.98 -4.38
N VAL A 300 9.82 -6.93 -4.83
CA VAL A 300 8.37 -6.84 -4.82
C VAL A 300 7.91 -6.28 -6.16
N VAL A 301 6.99 -6.99 -6.81
CA VAL A 301 6.30 -6.50 -8.01
C VAL A 301 4.84 -6.21 -7.72
N SER A 302 4.28 -5.17 -8.31
CA SER A 302 2.89 -4.76 -8.13
C SER A 302 2.17 -4.53 -9.46
N ASN A 303 0.83 -4.57 -9.43
CA ASN A 303 -0.01 -4.12 -10.53
C ASN A 303 0.02 -2.59 -10.71
N VAL A 304 0.50 -1.84 -9.71
CA VAL A 304 0.57 -0.37 -9.73
C VAL A 304 2.01 0.10 -9.61
N GLN A 305 2.50 0.84 -10.62
CA GLN A 305 3.90 1.25 -10.72
C GLN A 305 4.42 2.08 -9.55
N GLY A 306 3.60 2.99 -9.04
CA GLY A 306 3.97 3.90 -7.96
C GLY A 306 3.58 3.39 -6.56
N ARG A 307 3.17 2.12 -6.43
CA ARG A 307 2.58 1.60 -5.19
C ARG A 307 3.54 1.79 -4.02
N PHE A 308 3.09 2.52 -3.01
CA PHE A 308 3.69 2.57 -1.69
C PHE A 308 2.71 2.01 -0.67
N TYR A 309 3.15 1.00 0.10
CA TYR A 309 2.26 0.20 0.95
C TYR A 309 1.55 1.03 2.03
N ALA A 310 2.16 2.13 2.49
CA ALA A 310 1.63 2.96 3.56
C ALA A 310 0.88 4.22 3.06
N ASP A 311 0.78 4.43 1.74
CA ASP A 311 0.10 5.58 1.13
C ASP A 311 -1.02 5.12 0.18
N PRO A 312 -2.29 5.13 0.65
CA PRO A 312 -3.46 4.75 -0.15
C PRO A 312 -3.64 5.55 -1.45
N THR A 313 -3.12 6.78 -1.52
CA THR A 313 -3.22 7.60 -2.74
C THR A 313 -2.42 7.03 -3.90
N THR A 314 -1.47 6.13 -3.61
CA THR A 314 -0.65 5.45 -4.62
C THR A 314 -1.27 4.16 -5.14
N TRP A 315 -2.38 3.71 -4.55
CA TRP A 315 -3.03 2.46 -4.95
C TRP A 315 -3.91 2.68 -6.18
N GLY A 316 -4.29 1.57 -6.79
CA GLY A 316 -5.23 1.53 -7.90
C GLY A 316 -6.66 1.45 -7.41
N ASP A 317 -7.51 0.85 -8.23
CA ASP A 317 -8.94 0.73 -8.00
C ASP A 317 -9.38 -0.74 -8.16
N LEU A 318 -10.38 -1.15 -7.40
CA LEU A 318 -11.13 -2.38 -7.58
C LEU A 318 -12.56 -2.00 -7.92
N TYR A 319 -13.01 -2.38 -9.10
CA TYR A 319 -14.36 -2.15 -9.59
C TYR A 319 -15.18 -3.44 -9.55
N LEU A 320 -16.30 -3.43 -8.82
CA LEU A 320 -17.26 -4.54 -8.81
C LEU A 320 -18.22 -4.40 -10.00
N LYS A 321 -18.17 -5.37 -10.93
CA LYS A 321 -18.99 -5.40 -12.13
C LYS A 321 -20.21 -6.29 -11.95
#